data_AF-A0A1W4XVF1-F1
#
_entry.id   AF-A0A1W4XVF1-F1
#
_cell.length_a   1.000
_cell.length_b   1.000
_cell.length_c   1.000
_cell.angle_alpha   90.00
_cell.angle_beta   90.00
_cell.angle_gamma   90.00
#
_symmetry.space_group_name_H-M   'P 1'
#
loop_
_entity.id
_entity.type
_entity.pdbx_description
1 polymer ?
#
loop_
_entity_poly.entity_id
_entity_poly.type
_entity_poly.pdbx_seq_one_letter_code
_entity_poly.pdbx_strand_id
1 'polypeptide(L)'
;MDAVVIKCVLITIQFLQVYGHGRLMDPPSRNSMWRYGFPNPVNYNDNELYCGGYSVHWNQNKGKCGICGDSYDKKEPRPHEAGGTYANGIITRRYISGQEINIEVELTTNHYGRFEINLCPNNDPYKEVTQECLDKYPLRVVGQDDHRYILDEDGPKKATIYYSVRLPPYLTCTQCVLQWNYYTGNQWGLCDNGTYAQGCGKSELFRNCADVSVVTNVGGAIPPLFVEVDNPYLLFYKDSTRPAPFNVYPLIVRHQVCQANDNIKALMPGMDNWCQSNCLKYPPNCPKSICNCPTTCEAIGEYAGQKGADEHCMDQCIVYPPKCPSSCRCRDEGKS
;
A
#
# COMPACT_ATOMS: atom_id res chain seq x y z
N MET A 1 47.52 -42.47 6.34
CA MET A 1 46.67 -41.75 7.30
C MET A 1 46.32 -40.44 6.65
N ASP A 2 45.12 -40.40 6.07
CA ASP A 2 44.68 -39.39 5.13
C ASP A 2 44.45 -38.04 5.80
N ALA A 3 44.97 -36.99 5.15
CA ALA A 3 44.74 -35.61 5.55
C ALA A 3 43.30 -35.22 5.22
N VAL A 4 42.48 -34.99 6.25
CA VAL A 4 41.12 -34.46 6.10
C VAL A 4 41.22 -32.99 5.73
N VAL A 5 41.00 -32.69 4.44
CA VAL A 5 40.82 -31.31 3.95
C VAL A 5 39.42 -30.85 4.35
N ILE A 6 39.33 -30.05 5.42
CA ILE A 6 38.10 -29.34 5.78
C ILE A 6 37.88 -28.24 4.74
N LYS A 7 37.02 -28.50 3.74
CA LYS A 7 36.47 -27.44 2.88
C LYS A 7 35.51 -26.60 3.71
N CYS A 8 35.97 -25.45 4.20
CA CYS A 8 35.07 -24.39 4.67
C CYS A 8 34.22 -23.92 3.48
N VAL A 9 33.00 -24.44 3.36
CA VAL A 9 31.97 -23.86 2.52
C VAL A 9 31.51 -22.59 3.23
N LEU A 10 32.02 -21.44 2.78
CA LEU A 10 31.44 -20.14 3.09
C LEU A 10 30.03 -20.10 2.46
N ILE A 11 29.02 -20.52 3.22
CA ILE A 11 27.63 -20.21 2.90
C ILE A 11 27.50 -18.70 3.13
N THR A 12 27.64 -17.93 2.05
CA THR A 12 27.17 -16.55 2.03
C THR A 12 25.65 -16.60 2.17
N ILE A 13 25.17 -16.44 3.40
CA ILE A 13 23.77 -16.10 3.66
C ILE A 13 23.59 -14.71 3.06
N GLN A 14 23.18 -14.65 1.79
CA GLN A 14 22.66 -13.43 1.22
C GLN A 14 21.38 -13.13 1.98
N PHE A 15 21.45 -12.15 2.89
CA PHE A 15 20.26 -11.55 3.45
C PHE A 15 19.51 -10.90 2.29
N LEU A 16 18.57 -11.64 1.70
CA LEU A 16 17.58 -11.08 0.79
C LEU A 16 16.80 -10.06 1.62
N GLN A 17 17.13 -8.77 1.45
CA GLN A 17 16.24 -7.71 1.92
C GLN A 17 14.99 -7.79 1.04
N VAL A 18 13.95 -8.41 1.59
CA VAL A 18 12.64 -8.46 0.97
C VAL A 18 11.90 -7.21 1.41
N TYR A 19 11.57 -6.34 0.47
CA TYR A 19 10.93 -5.05 0.72
C TYR A 19 9.43 -5.24 0.81
N GLY A 20 8.79 -4.65 1.81
CA GLY A 20 7.33 -4.65 1.88
C GLY A 20 6.76 -3.84 0.75
N HIS A 21 5.51 -4.11 0.43
CA HIS A 21 4.80 -3.24 -0.50
C HIS A 21 3.34 -3.20 -0.10
N GLY A 22 2.85 -2.00 0.21
CA GLY A 22 1.49 -1.82 0.67
C GLY A 22 1.01 -0.39 0.53
N ARG A 23 -0.30 -0.25 0.35
CA ARG A 23 -0.98 1.05 0.24
C ARG A 23 -2.32 1.05 0.96
N LEU A 24 -2.65 2.21 1.51
CA LEU A 24 -3.99 2.49 2.00
C LEU A 24 -4.91 2.79 0.80
N MET A 25 -6.01 2.03 0.72
CA MET A 25 -6.97 2.06 -0.39
C MET A 25 -8.30 2.69 0.03
N ASP A 26 -8.76 2.47 1.26
CA ASP A 26 -9.92 3.17 1.83
C ASP A 26 -9.62 3.64 3.26
N PRO A 27 -9.73 4.95 3.58
CA PRO A 27 -9.91 6.05 2.62
C PRO A 27 -8.75 6.10 1.60
N PRO A 28 -9.00 6.42 0.32
CA PRO A 28 -7.94 6.54 -0.67
C PRO A 28 -6.87 7.51 -0.19
N SER A 29 -5.62 7.05 -0.10
CA SER A 29 -4.48 7.88 0.27
C SER A 29 -4.01 8.73 -0.91
N ARG A 30 -3.29 9.84 -0.61
CA ARG A 30 -2.72 10.80 -1.59
C ARG A 30 -2.02 10.11 -2.77
N ASN A 31 -1.28 9.04 -2.50
CA ASN A 31 -0.57 8.21 -3.46
C ASN A 31 -1.48 7.31 -4.31
N SER A 32 -2.62 6.86 -3.77
CA SER A 32 -3.54 5.92 -4.40
C SER A 32 -4.77 6.59 -5.02
N MET A 33 -4.99 7.89 -4.82
CA MET A 33 -6.18 8.63 -5.27
C MET A 33 -6.49 8.42 -6.76
N TRP A 34 -5.46 8.40 -7.61
CA TRP A 34 -5.62 8.23 -9.06
C TRP A 34 -6.27 6.88 -9.43
N ARG A 35 -6.16 5.85 -8.60
CA ARG A 35 -6.79 4.53 -8.82
C ARG A 35 -8.31 4.57 -8.76
N TYR A 36 -8.84 5.61 -8.12
CA TYR A 36 -10.26 5.88 -7.93
C TYR A 36 -10.77 7.00 -8.87
N GLY A 37 -9.93 7.49 -9.79
CA GLY A 37 -10.31 8.54 -10.73
C GLY A 37 -10.25 9.96 -10.18
N PHE A 38 -9.80 10.17 -8.94
CA PHE A 38 -9.54 11.51 -8.43
C PHE A 38 -8.50 12.24 -9.31
N PRO A 39 -8.58 13.58 -9.42
CA PRO A 39 -7.68 14.37 -10.26
C PRO A 39 -6.31 14.60 -9.61
N ASN A 40 -5.67 13.51 -9.14
CA ASN A 40 -4.30 13.52 -8.64
C ASN A 40 -3.34 12.94 -9.69
N PRO A 41 -2.08 13.37 -9.71
CA PRO A 41 -1.07 12.75 -10.55
C PRO A 41 -0.95 11.25 -10.27
N VAL A 42 -0.73 10.48 -11.34
CA VAL A 42 -0.53 9.03 -11.23
C VAL A 42 0.80 8.74 -10.53
N ASN A 43 0.74 7.98 -9.44
CA ASN A 43 1.92 7.38 -8.80
C ASN A 43 1.87 5.86 -9.02
N TYR A 44 2.66 5.36 -9.96
CA TYR A 44 2.71 3.91 -10.22
C TYR A 44 3.28 3.12 -9.04
N ASN A 45 4.13 3.74 -8.22
CA ASN A 45 4.77 3.12 -7.05
C ASN A 45 4.09 3.59 -5.76
N ASP A 46 2.77 3.70 -5.79
CA ASP A 46 1.98 4.15 -4.64
C ASP A 46 1.98 3.14 -3.49
N ASN A 47 2.41 1.90 -3.70
CA ASN A 47 2.66 0.90 -2.67
C ASN A 47 4.08 1.00 -2.04
N GLU A 48 4.90 1.97 -2.46
CA GLU A 48 6.30 2.16 -2.06
C GLU A 48 6.49 3.50 -1.32
N LEU A 49 5.68 3.78 -0.28
CA LEU A 49 5.92 4.89 0.65
C LEU A 49 6.48 4.39 1.98
N TYR A 50 7.76 4.07 1.93
CA TYR A 50 8.53 3.22 2.84
C TYR A 50 9.72 3.97 3.43
N CYS A 51 9.57 5.29 3.61
CA CYS A 51 10.57 6.17 4.21
C CYS A 51 11.91 6.19 3.47
N GLY A 52 11.92 5.89 2.16
CA GLY A 52 13.13 5.77 1.33
C GLY A 52 13.78 4.38 1.35
N GLY A 53 13.16 3.40 2.02
CA GLY A 53 13.68 2.06 2.23
C GLY A 53 14.46 1.93 3.54
N TYR A 54 14.54 0.70 4.05
CA TYR A 54 15.09 0.38 5.38
C TYR A 54 16.43 1.07 5.71
N SER A 55 17.42 1.00 4.80
CA SER A 55 18.74 1.58 5.04
C SER A 55 18.72 3.11 5.07
N VAL A 56 17.96 3.74 4.17
CA VAL A 56 17.82 5.20 4.13
C VAL A 56 17.11 5.67 5.39
N HIS A 57 16.00 5.03 5.78
CA HIS A 57 15.26 5.35 6.99
C HIS A 57 16.13 5.24 8.26
N TRP A 58 16.72 4.08 8.52
CA TRP A 58 17.36 3.82 9.81
C TRP A 58 18.83 4.23 9.89
N ASN A 59 19.60 4.08 8.81
CA ASN A 59 21.04 4.33 8.83
C ASN A 59 21.37 5.77 8.45
N GLN A 60 20.76 6.28 7.38
CA GLN A 60 21.02 7.64 6.89
C GLN A 60 20.19 8.67 7.67
N ASN A 61 18.87 8.48 7.69
CA ASN A 61 17.91 9.40 8.31
C ASN A 61 17.71 9.18 9.81
N LYS A 62 18.46 8.26 10.43
CA LYS A 62 18.47 8.00 11.89
C LYS A 62 17.07 7.69 12.45
N GLY A 63 16.26 6.96 11.69
CA GLY A 63 14.89 6.59 12.05
C GLY A 63 13.84 7.65 11.72
N LYS A 64 14.22 8.77 11.10
CA LYS A 64 13.27 9.79 10.66
C LYS A 64 12.63 9.43 9.32
N CYS A 65 11.33 9.66 9.21
CA CYS A 65 10.52 9.47 8.02
C CYS A 65 9.68 10.72 7.77
N GLY A 66 9.33 11.00 6.51
CA GLY A 66 8.35 12.05 6.19
C GLY A 66 6.98 11.78 6.83
N ILE A 67 6.16 12.81 6.97
CA ILE A 67 4.82 12.72 7.59
C ILE A 67 3.90 11.79 6.79
N CYS A 68 4.14 11.66 5.49
CA CYS A 68 3.34 10.81 4.60
C CYS A 68 4.16 9.76 3.86
N GLY A 69 5.24 9.26 4.49
CA GLY A 69 6.01 8.09 4.02
C GLY A 69 7.09 8.36 2.98
N ASP A 70 7.25 9.61 2.55
CA ASP A 70 8.42 10.03 1.79
C ASP A 70 9.72 9.88 2.61
N SER A 71 10.84 9.71 1.91
CA SER A 71 12.16 9.75 2.55
C SER A 71 12.41 11.09 3.21
N TYR A 72 12.93 11.07 4.44
CA TYR A 72 13.08 12.28 5.26
C TYR A 72 14.06 13.30 4.66
N ASP A 73 15.08 12.84 3.94
CA ASP A 73 16.09 13.67 3.26
C ASP A 73 15.61 14.30 1.94
N LYS A 74 14.40 13.96 1.45
CA LYS A 74 13.81 14.68 0.32
C LYS A 74 13.59 16.15 0.68
N LYS A 75 13.79 17.02 -0.31
CA LYS A 75 13.51 18.46 -0.20
C LYS A 75 12.03 18.69 0.13
N GLU A 76 11.78 19.61 1.05
CA GLU A 76 10.43 20.05 1.41
C GLU A 76 9.87 21.10 0.42
N PRO A 77 8.55 21.11 0.17
CA PRO A 77 7.58 20.11 0.64
C PRO A 77 7.81 18.75 -0.04
N ARG A 78 7.77 17.66 0.73
CA ARG A 78 7.93 16.31 0.16
C ARG A 78 6.71 16.00 -0.71
N PRO A 79 6.83 15.11 -1.71
CA PRO A 79 5.75 14.86 -2.68
C PRO A 79 4.37 14.58 -2.10
N HIS A 80 4.27 13.89 -0.96
CA HIS A 80 3.00 13.52 -0.32
C HIS A 80 2.65 14.38 0.90
N GLU A 81 3.40 15.45 1.16
CA GLU A 81 3.15 16.44 2.21
C GLU A 81 2.53 17.71 1.59
N ALA A 82 1.85 18.55 2.39
CA ALA A 82 1.12 19.73 1.99
C ALA A 82 1.97 20.66 1.10
N GLY A 83 1.42 21.03 -0.06
CA GLY A 83 2.14 21.77 -1.10
C GLY A 83 3.00 20.88 -2.04
N GLY A 84 3.11 19.59 -1.77
CA GLY A 84 3.73 18.59 -2.63
C GLY A 84 2.80 18.10 -3.74
N THR A 85 3.38 17.38 -4.71
CA THR A 85 2.73 16.90 -5.94
C THR A 85 1.43 16.12 -5.71
N TYR A 86 1.33 15.35 -4.63
CA TYR A 86 0.19 14.46 -4.34
C TYR A 86 -0.73 14.98 -3.24
N ALA A 87 -0.33 16.02 -2.49
CA ALA A 87 -1.13 16.61 -1.41
C ALA A 87 -1.93 17.81 -1.93
N ASN A 88 -2.92 17.53 -2.79
CA ASN A 88 -3.70 18.56 -3.49
C ASN A 88 -4.93 19.06 -2.70
N GLY A 89 -5.08 18.68 -1.42
CA GLY A 89 -6.19 19.12 -0.57
C GLY A 89 -7.56 18.53 -0.92
N ILE A 90 -7.59 17.41 -1.66
CA ILE A 90 -8.83 16.76 -2.10
C ILE A 90 -9.32 15.81 -1.00
N ILE A 91 -10.52 16.06 -0.50
CA ILE A 91 -11.18 15.21 0.50
C ILE A 91 -11.65 13.90 -0.14
N THR A 92 -11.12 12.76 0.30
CA THR A 92 -11.40 11.44 -0.28
C THR A 92 -12.57 10.73 0.36
N ARG A 93 -12.89 11.07 1.62
CA ARG A 93 -14.04 10.57 2.37
C ARG A 93 -14.60 11.62 3.32
N ARG A 94 -15.90 11.51 3.60
CA ARG A 94 -16.59 12.29 4.64
C ARG A 94 -17.15 11.35 5.69
N TYR A 95 -16.83 11.64 6.95
CA TYR A 95 -17.25 10.85 8.09
C TYR A 95 -17.96 11.70 9.14
N ILE A 96 -18.64 11.02 10.06
CA ILE A 96 -19.23 11.64 11.24
C ILE A 96 -18.32 11.42 12.45
N SER A 97 -18.27 12.41 13.33
CA SER A 97 -17.54 12.30 14.60
C SER A 97 -17.98 11.06 15.40
N GLY A 98 -17.02 10.26 15.86
CA GLY A 98 -17.27 9.00 16.57
C GLY A 98 -17.64 7.79 15.69
N GLN A 99 -17.73 7.96 14.36
CA GLN A 99 -18.09 6.88 13.44
C GLN A 99 -17.07 5.73 13.45
N GLU A 100 -17.55 4.50 13.30
CA GLU A 100 -16.73 3.36 12.88
C GLU A 100 -16.56 3.38 11.37
N ILE A 101 -15.32 3.46 10.91
CA ILE A 101 -14.99 3.56 9.49
C ILE A 101 -14.28 2.28 9.04
N ASN A 102 -14.53 1.88 7.81
CA ASN A 102 -13.81 0.79 7.18
C ASN A 102 -12.45 1.28 6.68
N ILE A 103 -11.45 0.44 6.87
CA ILE A 103 -10.10 0.59 6.36
C ILE A 103 -9.85 -0.56 5.38
N GLU A 104 -9.45 -0.20 4.16
CA GLU A 104 -8.95 -1.15 3.16
C GLU A 104 -7.47 -0.89 2.93
N VAL A 105 -6.65 -1.91 3.16
CA VAL A 105 -5.22 -1.91 2.84
C VAL A 105 -4.95 -2.97 1.80
N GLU A 106 -4.22 -2.61 0.75
CA GLU A 106 -3.75 -3.58 -0.24
C GLU A 106 -2.25 -3.79 -0.05
N LEU A 107 -1.88 -4.99 0.39
CA LEU A 107 -0.49 -5.47 0.45
C LEU A 107 -0.18 -6.22 -0.82
N THR A 108 0.66 -5.63 -1.68
CA THR A 108 1.17 -6.34 -2.85
C THR A 108 2.28 -7.32 -2.47
N THR A 109 2.97 -7.07 -1.34
CA THR A 109 3.86 -8.02 -0.66
C THR A 109 3.66 -7.90 0.85
N ASN A 110 3.13 -8.95 1.47
CA ASN A 110 2.81 -9.03 2.90
C ASN A 110 4.03 -9.52 3.70
N HIS A 111 4.52 -8.67 4.61
CA HIS A 111 5.63 -8.98 5.52
C HIS A 111 5.20 -9.10 6.98
N TYR A 112 3.93 -9.41 7.22
CA TYR A 112 3.35 -9.55 8.55
C TYR A 112 3.57 -8.28 9.39
N GLY A 113 3.42 -8.35 10.72
CA GLY A 113 3.63 -7.21 11.59
C GLY A 113 2.29 -6.54 11.93
N ARG A 114 2.21 -5.21 11.83
CA ARG A 114 1.00 -4.49 12.29
C ARG A 114 0.71 -3.20 11.56
N PHE A 115 -0.57 -2.85 11.52
CA PHE A 115 -1.04 -1.54 11.09
C PHE A 115 -1.44 -0.68 12.29
N GLU A 116 -1.20 0.62 12.16
CA GLU A 116 -1.68 1.64 13.08
C GLU A 116 -2.31 2.77 12.26
N ILE A 117 -3.43 3.30 12.73
CA ILE A 117 -4.10 4.46 12.11
C ILE A 117 -4.08 5.60 13.11
N ASN A 118 -3.60 6.75 12.66
CA ASN A 118 -3.62 8.00 13.41
C ASN A 118 -4.43 9.04 12.65
N LEU A 119 -4.97 10.01 13.39
CA LEU A 119 -5.71 11.14 12.82
C LEU A 119 -5.11 12.44 13.34
N CYS A 120 -5.01 13.45 12.49
CA CYS A 120 -4.73 14.81 12.93
C CYS A 120 -5.84 15.73 12.42
N PRO A 121 -6.57 16.44 13.30
CA PRO A 121 -7.49 17.47 12.87
C PRO A 121 -6.70 18.64 12.27
N ASN A 122 -6.83 18.80 10.96
CA ASN A 122 -6.30 19.94 10.22
C ASN A 122 -7.47 20.68 9.55
N ASN A 123 -7.29 21.96 9.24
CA ASN A 123 -8.34 22.77 8.60
C ASN A 123 -7.76 23.66 7.49
N ASP A 124 -6.52 23.38 7.09
CA ASP A 124 -5.82 24.08 6.04
C ASP A 124 -5.00 23.07 5.21
N PRO A 125 -5.45 22.71 4.00
CA PRO A 125 -4.77 21.72 3.17
C PRO A 125 -3.36 22.14 2.73
N TYR A 126 -2.98 23.41 2.90
CA TYR A 126 -1.65 23.92 2.59
C TYR A 126 -0.71 23.92 3.80
N LYS A 127 -1.20 23.51 4.97
CA LYS A 127 -0.42 23.36 6.19
C LYS A 127 -0.19 21.89 6.48
N GLU A 128 1.08 21.48 6.50
CA GLU A 128 1.45 20.11 6.86
C GLU A 128 1.15 19.83 8.33
N VAL A 129 0.67 18.62 8.62
CA VAL A 129 0.43 18.17 9.99
C VAL A 129 1.74 17.75 10.62
N THR A 130 1.81 17.72 11.95
CA THR A 130 3.00 17.24 12.65
C THR A 130 2.76 15.84 13.20
N GLN A 131 3.84 15.08 13.41
CA GLN A 131 3.73 13.75 14.02
C GLN A 131 3.16 13.86 15.43
N GLU A 132 3.48 14.93 16.18
CA GLU A 132 2.94 15.17 17.51
C GLU A 132 1.41 15.34 17.50
N CYS A 133 0.84 15.90 16.43
CA CYS A 133 -0.61 15.98 16.27
C CYS A 133 -1.24 14.59 16.03
N LEU A 134 -0.63 13.81 15.13
CA LEU A 134 -1.09 12.46 14.78
C LEU A 134 -1.02 11.50 15.98
N ASP A 135 0.07 11.58 16.74
CA ASP A 135 0.31 10.74 17.92
C ASP A 135 -0.70 11.03 19.06
N LYS A 136 -1.36 12.19 19.03
CA LYS A 136 -2.41 12.55 19.99
C LYS A 136 -3.74 11.83 19.73
N TYR A 137 -3.99 11.36 18.49
CA TYR A 137 -5.24 10.70 18.14
C TYR A 137 -5.02 9.37 17.39
N PRO A 138 -4.43 8.35 18.06
CA PRO A 138 -4.46 6.98 17.55
C PRO A 138 -5.90 6.46 17.52
N LEU A 139 -6.28 5.77 16.45
CA LEU A 139 -7.62 5.21 16.29
C LEU A 139 -7.65 3.76 16.77
N ARG A 140 -8.66 3.41 17.57
CA ARG A 140 -8.82 2.04 18.07
C ARG A 140 -9.41 1.13 17.01
N VAL A 141 -8.90 -0.10 16.94
CA VAL A 141 -9.46 -1.16 16.10
C VAL A 141 -10.79 -1.62 16.71
N VAL A 142 -11.84 -1.66 15.89
CA VAL A 142 -13.17 -2.10 16.35
C VAL A 142 -13.11 -3.58 16.75
N GLY A 143 -13.69 -3.90 17.90
CA GLY A 143 -13.67 -5.26 18.46
C GLY A 143 -12.39 -5.63 19.21
N GLN A 144 -11.42 -4.73 19.32
CA GLN A 144 -10.19 -4.92 20.08
C GLN A 144 -9.98 -3.75 21.05
N ASP A 145 -9.34 -3.99 22.20
CA ASP A 145 -8.90 -2.91 23.10
C ASP A 145 -7.46 -2.48 22.77
N ASP A 146 -7.16 -2.36 21.47
CA ASP A 146 -5.87 -1.94 20.94
C ASP A 146 -6.08 -1.03 19.71
N HIS A 147 -5.09 -0.21 19.39
CA HIS A 147 -5.02 0.61 18.19
C HIS A 147 -4.19 -0.06 17.08
N ARG A 148 -3.52 -1.18 17.41
CA ARG A 148 -2.70 -1.97 16.50
C ARG A 148 -3.53 -3.09 15.90
N TYR A 149 -3.64 -3.12 14.58
CA TYR A 149 -4.17 -4.27 13.87
C TYR A 149 -3.02 -5.23 13.54
N ILE A 150 -3.01 -6.40 14.16
CA ILE A 150 -1.94 -7.40 13.97
C ILE A 150 -2.26 -8.25 12.73
N LEU A 151 -1.27 -8.39 11.84
CA LEU A 151 -1.37 -9.27 10.68
C LEU A 151 -1.08 -10.71 11.06
N ASP A 152 -1.83 -11.63 10.48
CA ASP A 152 -1.61 -13.07 10.62
C ASP A 152 -0.28 -13.48 9.98
N GLU A 153 0.56 -14.20 10.73
CA GLU A 153 1.85 -14.72 10.27
C GLU A 153 1.69 -15.85 9.24
N ASP A 154 0.52 -16.50 9.21
CA ASP A 154 0.17 -17.51 8.20
C ASP A 154 -0.65 -16.92 7.04
N GLY A 155 -0.77 -15.59 6.99
CA GLY A 155 -1.51 -14.88 5.96
C GLY A 155 -0.92 -15.03 4.55
N PRO A 156 -1.73 -14.80 3.50
CA PRO A 156 -1.24 -14.90 2.13
C PRO A 156 -0.18 -13.82 1.83
N LYS A 157 0.74 -14.16 0.91
CA LYS A 157 1.86 -13.30 0.47
C LYS A 157 1.37 -11.98 -0.16
N LYS A 158 0.18 -11.99 -0.75
CA LYS A 158 -0.55 -10.83 -1.25
C LYS A 158 -1.92 -10.82 -0.60
N ALA A 159 -2.36 -9.67 -0.10
CA ALA A 159 -3.62 -9.59 0.62
C ALA A 159 -4.30 -8.24 0.42
N THR A 160 -5.62 -8.26 0.31
CA THR A 160 -6.44 -7.07 0.61
C THR A 160 -7.02 -7.27 2.01
N ILE A 161 -6.58 -6.43 2.93
CA ILE A 161 -6.97 -6.49 4.34
C ILE A 161 -8.07 -5.48 4.59
N TYR A 162 -9.15 -5.94 5.21
CA TYR A 162 -10.28 -5.12 5.62
C TYR A 162 -10.42 -5.19 7.13
N TYR A 163 -10.47 -4.03 7.78
CA TYR A 163 -10.73 -3.91 9.21
C TYR A 163 -11.40 -2.57 9.49
N SER A 164 -11.98 -2.39 10.67
CA SER A 164 -12.64 -1.14 11.04
C SER A 164 -11.92 -0.48 12.19
N VAL A 165 -11.88 0.86 12.17
CA VAL A 165 -11.36 1.69 13.27
C VAL A 165 -12.42 2.70 13.69
N ARG A 166 -12.35 3.16 14.94
CA ARG A 166 -13.31 4.15 15.46
C ARG A 166 -12.68 5.54 15.51
N LEU A 167 -13.35 6.51 14.88
CA LEU A 167 -12.97 7.93 14.96
C LEU A 167 -13.17 8.47 16.39
N PRO A 168 -12.39 9.46 16.84
CA PRO A 168 -12.56 10.03 18.17
C PRO A 168 -13.90 10.75 18.27
N PRO A 169 -14.66 10.58 19.37
CA PRO A 169 -15.89 11.32 19.57
C PRO A 169 -15.59 12.81 19.76
N TYR A 170 -16.51 13.67 19.33
CA TYR A 170 -16.44 15.13 19.43
C TYR A 170 -15.29 15.79 18.65
N LEU A 171 -14.54 15.03 17.83
CA LEU A 171 -13.55 15.58 16.91
C LEU A 171 -14.22 15.92 15.57
N THR A 172 -13.91 17.11 15.05
CA THR A 172 -14.35 17.56 13.72
C THR A 172 -13.23 18.31 13.01
N CYS A 173 -13.25 18.26 11.68
CA CYS A 173 -12.27 18.91 10.82
C CYS A 173 -12.83 19.04 9.40
N THR A 174 -12.53 20.16 8.75
CA THR A 174 -12.81 20.35 7.32
C THR A 174 -11.84 19.53 6.46
N GLN A 175 -10.61 19.28 6.95
CA GLN A 175 -9.62 18.43 6.33
C GLN A 175 -8.74 17.76 7.40
N CYS A 176 -9.13 16.61 7.94
CA CYS A 176 -8.23 15.78 8.72
C CYS A 176 -7.21 15.08 7.81
N VAL A 177 -6.02 14.84 8.36
CA VAL A 177 -5.06 13.89 7.80
C VAL A 177 -5.16 12.58 8.58
N LEU A 178 -5.54 11.50 7.89
CA LEU A 178 -5.46 10.15 8.41
C LEU A 178 -4.14 9.54 7.95
N GLN A 179 -3.28 9.14 8.90
CA GLN A 179 -1.99 8.49 8.63
C GLN A 179 -2.14 7.00 8.90
N TRP A 180 -1.92 6.19 7.87
CA TRP A 180 -1.71 4.75 8.02
C TRP A 180 -0.23 4.48 8.15
N ASN A 181 0.15 3.74 9.19
CA ASN A 181 1.49 3.22 9.40
C ASN A 181 1.44 1.69 9.32
N TYR A 182 2.37 1.11 8.57
CA TYR A 182 2.60 -0.33 8.54
C TYR A 182 4.03 -0.63 8.97
N TYR A 183 4.15 -1.26 10.14
CA TYR A 183 5.41 -1.78 10.66
C TYR A 183 5.51 -3.26 10.27
N THR A 184 6.43 -3.58 9.35
CA THR A 184 6.66 -4.97 8.92
C THR A 184 7.19 -5.85 10.05
N GLY A 185 6.83 -7.13 10.03
CA GLY A 185 7.23 -8.14 11.01
C GLY A 185 8.38 -9.05 10.55
N ASN A 186 8.89 -8.87 9.33
CA ASN A 186 9.86 -9.79 8.73
C ASN A 186 11.33 -9.53 9.11
N GLN A 187 11.62 -8.43 9.81
CA GLN A 187 13.00 -8.08 10.19
C GLN A 187 13.48 -8.91 11.38
N TRP A 188 14.76 -9.30 11.38
CA TRP A 188 15.39 -9.99 12.52
C TRP A 188 16.21 -9.00 13.35
N GLY A 189 15.92 -8.89 14.64
CA GLY A 189 16.54 -7.88 15.49
C GLY A 189 16.53 -8.21 16.97
N LEU A 190 17.14 -7.31 17.75
CA LEU A 190 17.17 -7.40 19.21
C LEU A 190 15.80 -7.04 19.78
N CYS A 191 15.23 -7.95 20.57
CA CYS A 191 14.00 -7.77 21.32
C CYS A 191 14.29 -7.11 22.69
N ASP A 192 13.26 -6.57 23.34
CA ASP A 192 13.39 -5.87 24.64
C ASP A 192 13.92 -6.76 25.78
N ASN A 193 13.67 -8.08 25.69
CA ASN A 193 14.19 -9.07 26.63
C ASN A 193 15.66 -9.46 26.37
N GLY A 194 16.33 -8.81 25.42
CA GLY A 194 17.72 -9.06 25.05
C GLY A 194 17.94 -10.25 24.09
N THR A 195 16.88 -10.96 23.68
CA THR A 195 16.98 -12.04 22.69
C THR A 195 16.93 -11.50 21.26
N TYR A 196 17.31 -12.31 20.28
CA TYR A 196 17.14 -11.99 18.87
C TYR A 196 16.02 -12.84 18.27
N ALA A 197 15.06 -12.19 17.60
CA ALA A 197 13.96 -12.87 16.93
C ALA A 197 13.47 -12.09 15.71
N GLN A 198 12.69 -12.76 14.86
CA GLN A 198 11.92 -12.13 13.80
C GLN A 198 10.84 -11.21 14.40
N GLY A 199 10.58 -10.08 13.77
CA GLY A 199 9.65 -9.05 14.24
C GLY A 199 10.22 -8.10 15.29
N CYS A 200 11.44 -8.35 15.77
CA CYS A 200 12.11 -7.49 16.74
C CYS A 200 13.06 -6.47 16.11
N GLY A 201 13.36 -5.42 16.88
CA GLY A 201 14.27 -4.36 16.47
C GLY A 201 13.62 -3.35 15.53
N LYS A 202 14.41 -2.84 14.59
CA LYS A 202 13.98 -1.83 13.63
C LYS A 202 13.17 -2.49 12.52
N SER A 203 11.96 -1.99 12.31
CA SER A 203 11.04 -2.47 11.29
C SER A 203 11.12 -1.60 10.03
N GLU A 204 10.84 -2.16 8.85
CA GLU A 204 10.54 -1.30 7.69
C GLU A 204 9.16 -0.66 7.92
N LEU A 205 9.06 0.64 7.64
CA LEU A 205 7.86 1.42 7.89
C LEU A 205 7.28 1.91 6.57
N PHE A 206 6.05 1.51 6.27
CA PHE A 206 5.24 2.13 5.22
C PHE A 206 4.28 3.13 5.84
N ARG A 207 4.09 4.25 5.17
CA ARG A 207 3.26 5.33 5.67
C ARG A 207 2.52 6.00 4.54
N ASN A 208 1.20 6.12 4.66
CA ASN A 208 0.36 6.82 3.70
C ASN A 208 -0.51 7.84 4.44
N CYS A 209 -0.86 8.93 3.76
CA CYS A 209 -1.81 9.91 4.27
C CYS A 209 -3.05 9.97 3.38
N ALA A 210 -4.22 10.05 3.99
CA ALA A 210 -5.50 10.33 3.32
C ALA A 210 -6.12 11.60 3.91
N ASP A 211 -6.66 12.44 3.03
CA ASP A 211 -7.34 13.68 3.42
C ASP A 211 -8.85 13.42 3.53
N VAL A 212 -9.40 13.54 4.73
CA VAL A 212 -10.83 13.22 5.01
C VAL A 212 -11.49 14.36 5.77
N SER A 213 -12.82 14.51 5.70
CA SER A 213 -13.52 15.48 6.56
C SER A 213 -14.33 14.76 7.63
N VAL A 214 -14.35 15.30 8.85
CA VAL A 214 -15.17 14.77 9.95
C VAL A 214 -16.13 15.86 10.41
N VAL A 215 -17.43 15.60 10.27
CA VAL A 215 -18.50 16.55 10.63
C VAL A 215 -19.22 16.14 11.91
N THR A 216 -19.96 17.08 12.50
CA THR A 216 -20.82 16.79 13.65
C THR A 216 -21.99 15.91 13.24
N ASN A 217 -22.47 15.08 14.17
CA ASN A 217 -23.73 14.37 14.01
C ASN A 217 -24.90 15.35 14.27
N VAL A 218 -25.18 16.23 13.32
CA VAL A 218 -26.33 17.15 13.39
C VAL A 218 -27.61 16.42 12.99
N GLY A 219 -28.15 15.68 13.97
CA GLY A 219 -29.56 15.26 14.01
C GLY A 219 -29.84 13.84 13.52
N GLY A 220 -29.87 12.88 14.46
CA GLY A 220 -30.77 11.71 14.53
C GLY A 220 -30.92 10.75 13.33
N ALA A 221 -30.34 11.04 12.18
CA ALA A 221 -30.46 10.30 10.95
C ALA A 221 -29.08 9.75 10.60
N ILE A 222 -29.00 8.43 10.54
CA ILE A 222 -27.92 7.72 9.85
C ILE A 222 -27.93 8.27 8.41
N PRO A 223 -26.88 8.96 7.92
CA PRO A 223 -26.82 9.32 6.52
C PRO A 223 -26.96 8.05 5.68
N PRO A 224 -27.67 8.07 4.55
CA PRO A 224 -27.70 6.89 3.68
C PRO A 224 -26.26 6.47 3.35
N LEU A 225 -25.99 5.15 3.33
CA LEU A 225 -24.68 4.54 3.01
C LEU A 225 -23.99 5.09 1.74
N PHE A 226 -24.72 5.82 0.89
CA PHE A 226 -24.21 6.47 -0.32
C PHE A 226 -23.61 7.88 -0.08
N VAL A 227 -23.63 8.42 1.14
CA VAL A 227 -23.04 9.74 1.47
C VAL A 227 -21.54 9.65 1.79
N GLU A 228 -20.97 8.45 1.90
CA GLU A 228 -19.55 8.26 2.25
C GLU A 228 -18.57 8.55 1.10
N VAL A 229 -19.01 8.43 -0.16
CA VAL A 229 -18.14 8.54 -1.33
C VAL A 229 -18.49 9.80 -2.13
N ASP A 230 -17.95 10.95 -1.72
CA ASP A 230 -18.02 12.19 -2.52
C ASP A 230 -16.88 12.24 -3.54
N ASN A 231 -16.91 11.32 -4.52
CA ASN A 231 -16.00 11.36 -5.65
C ASN A 231 -16.81 11.48 -6.96
N PRO A 232 -16.97 12.69 -7.53
CA PRO A 232 -17.74 12.88 -8.76
C PRO A 232 -17.11 12.22 -9.99
N TYR A 233 -15.85 11.77 -9.90
CA TYR A 233 -15.13 11.09 -10.97
C TYR A 233 -15.20 9.56 -10.87
N LEU A 234 -15.75 9.01 -9.79
CA LEU A 234 -15.82 7.56 -9.60
C LEU A 234 -16.82 6.96 -10.58
N LEU A 235 -16.30 6.14 -11.49
CA LEU A 235 -17.11 5.36 -12.41
C LEU A 235 -17.58 4.07 -11.73
N PHE A 236 -18.75 3.60 -12.13
CA PHE A 236 -19.32 2.35 -11.66
C PHE A 236 -19.60 1.43 -12.86
N TYR A 237 -19.41 0.14 -12.69
CA TYR A 237 -19.82 -0.87 -13.67
C TYR A 237 -20.91 -1.75 -13.08
N LYS A 238 -21.77 -2.26 -13.96
CA LYS A 238 -22.86 -3.16 -13.60
C LYS A 238 -22.57 -4.57 -14.08
N ASP A 239 -22.43 -5.50 -13.14
CA ASP A 239 -22.32 -6.92 -13.42
C ASP A 239 -23.71 -7.55 -13.59
N SER A 240 -24.11 -7.79 -14.83
CA SER A 240 -25.44 -8.35 -15.12
C SER A 240 -25.61 -9.81 -14.66
N THR A 241 -24.53 -10.49 -14.27
CA THR A 241 -24.59 -11.87 -13.76
C THR A 241 -24.98 -11.96 -12.28
N ARG A 242 -24.91 -10.84 -11.53
CA ARG A 242 -25.24 -10.77 -10.10
C ARG A 242 -26.62 -10.15 -9.85
N PRO A 243 -27.34 -10.59 -8.81
CA PRO A 243 -28.62 -9.99 -8.44
C PRO A 243 -28.44 -8.58 -7.87
N ALA A 244 -29.38 -7.69 -8.20
CA ALA A 244 -29.48 -6.39 -7.55
C ALA A 244 -29.85 -6.55 -6.05
N PRO A 245 -29.38 -5.67 -5.15
CA PRO A 245 -28.61 -4.44 -5.42
C PRO A 245 -27.09 -4.63 -5.51
N PHE A 246 -26.58 -5.85 -5.30
CA PHE A 246 -25.14 -6.15 -5.26
C PHE A 246 -24.52 -6.33 -6.64
N ASN A 247 -25.03 -5.66 -7.66
CA ASN A 247 -24.55 -5.82 -9.03
C ASN A 247 -23.90 -4.56 -9.60
N VAL A 248 -23.73 -3.53 -8.77
CA VAL A 248 -23.05 -2.28 -9.13
C VAL A 248 -21.84 -2.12 -8.22
N TYR A 249 -20.66 -1.93 -8.83
CA TYR A 249 -19.40 -1.82 -8.11
C TYR A 249 -18.58 -0.62 -8.63
N PRO A 250 -17.82 0.05 -7.75
CA PRO A 250 -16.91 1.11 -8.17
C PRO A 250 -15.78 0.54 -9.03
N LEU A 251 -15.43 1.26 -10.09
CA LEU A 251 -14.24 0.99 -10.87
C LEU A 251 -13.02 1.49 -10.08
N ILE A 252 -12.14 0.56 -9.70
CA ILE A 252 -10.88 0.82 -8.99
C ILE A 252 -9.76 0.14 -9.78
N VAL A 253 -8.71 0.89 -10.12
CA VAL A 253 -7.53 0.35 -10.83
C VAL A 253 -6.61 -0.34 -9.82
N ARG A 254 -6.62 -1.67 -9.77
CA ARG A 254 -5.81 -2.46 -8.83
C ARG A 254 -4.49 -3.00 -9.39
N HIS A 255 -4.32 -3.00 -10.71
CA HIS A 255 -3.08 -3.48 -11.32
C HIS A 255 -1.91 -2.57 -10.95
N GLN A 256 -0.76 -3.19 -10.66
CA GLN A 256 0.48 -2.50 -10.27
C GLN A 256 1.37 -2.24 -11.48
N VAL A 257 1.49 -3.24 -12.36
CA VAL A 257 2.29 -3.17 -13.58
C VAL A 257 1.56 -3.87 -14.72
N CYS A 258 1.71 -3.32 -15.92
CA CYS A 258 1.22 -3.92 -17.15
C CYS A 258 2.29 -3.80 -18.24
N GLN A 259 2.53 -4.90 -18.94
CA GLN A 259 3.51 -4.98 -20.02
C GLN A 259 2.85 -5.50 -21.29
N ALA A 260 3.51 -5.29 -22.43
CA ALA A 260 3.08 -5.95 -23.65
C ALA A 260 3.33 -7.45 -23.55
N ASN A 261 2.49 -8.26 -24.18
CA ASN A 261 2.80 -9.69 -24.32
C ASN A 261 4.04 -9.88 -25.21
N ASP A 262 4.68 -11.05 -25.10
CA ASP A 262 5.97 -11.32 -25.75
C ASP A 262 5.93 -11.12 -27.27
N ASN A 263 4.81 -11.47 -27.91
CA ASN A 263 4.59 -11.30 -29.35
C ASN A 263 4.61 -9.82 -29.77
N ILE A 264 3.89 -8.96 -29.04
CA ILE A 264 3.82 -7.53 -29.33
C ILE A 264 5.12 -6.84 -28.96
N LYS A 265 5.73 -7.24 -27.84
CA LYS A 265 6.99 -6.70 -27.34
C LYS A 265 8.14 -6.91 -28.34
N ALA A 266 8.17 -8.07 -29.00
CA ALA A 266 9.14 -8.37 -30.05
C ALA A 266 8.92 -7.56 -31.34
N LEU A 267 7.67 -7.14 -31.62
CA LEU A 267 7.29 -6.46 -32.85
C LEU A 267 7.45 -4.93 -32.77
N MET A 268 7.10 -4.33 -31.64
CA MET A 268 6.99 -2.88 -31.49
C MET A 268 7.68 -2.38 -30.21
N PRO A 269 8.80 -1.63 -30.33
CA PRO A 269 9.43 -0.98 -29.19
C PRO A 269 8.48 0.01 -28.49
N GLY A 270 8.57 0.10 -27.15
CA GLY A 270 7.78 1.04 -26.35
C GLY A 270 6.38 0.55 -25.94
N MET A 271 5.98 -0.64 -26.36
CA MET A 271 4.66 -1.19 -26.01
C MET A 271 4.48 -1.48 -24.52
N ASP A 272 5.55 -1.74 -23.77
CA ASP A 272 5.48 -1.85 -22.30
C ASP A 272 5.01 -0.54 -21.66
N ASN A 273 5.55 0.61 -22.10
CA ASN A 273 5.12 1.93 -21.60
C ASN A 273 3.68 2.25 -22.03
N TRP A 274 3.30 1.84 -23.24
CA TRP A 274 1.93 1.99 -23.71
C TRP A 274 0.95 1.17 -22.88
N CYS A 275 1.27 -0.09 -22.59
CA CYS A 275 0.47 -0.97 -21.74
C CYS A 275 0.40 -0.45 -20.31
N GLN A 276 1.53 -0.05 -19.71
CA GLN A 276 1.54 0.56 -18.38
C GLN A 276 0.59 1.77 -18.32
N SER A 277 0.73 2.70 -19.26
CA SER A 277 -0.04 3.94 -19.25
C SER A 277 -1.52 3.72 -19.56
N ASN A 278 -1.85 2.87 -20.54
CA ASN A 278 -3.23 2.69 -20.97
C ASN A 278 -4.01 1.70 -20.10
N CYS A 279 -3.35 0.68 -19.55
CA CYS A 279 -4.02 -0.26 -18.65
C CYS A 279 -4.26 0.34 -17.26
N LEU A 280 -3.41 1.26 -16.80
CA LEU A 280 -3.55 1.89 -15.48
C LEU A 280 -4.22 3.28 -15.54
N LYS A 281 -4.47 3.89 -16.70
CA LYS A 281 -5.27 5.12 -16.73
C LYS A 281 -6.69 4.88 -16.20
N TYR A 282 -7.38 5.96 -15.83
CA TYR A 282 -8.76 5.92 -15.38
C TYR A 282 -9.69 6.61 -16.39
N PRO A 283 -10.65 5.91 -17.05
CA PRO A 283 -10.86 4.46 -17.02
C PRO A 283 -9.82 3.68 -17.84
N PRO A 284 -9.48 2.43 -17.44
CA PRO A 284 -8.52 1.60 -18.16
C PRO A 284 -8.89 1.32 -19.62
N ASN A 285 -7.89 1.32 -20.50
CA ASN A 285 -7.95 0.74 -21.84
C ASN A 285 -6.87 -0.35 -21.97
N CYS A 286 -7.22 -1.58 -21.62
CA CYS A 286 -6.28 -2.69 -21.54
C CYS A 286 -6.70 -3.87 -22.43
N PRO A 287 -6.46 -3.83 -23.74
CA PRO A 287 -6.77 -4.94 -24.62
C PRO A 287 -5.91 -6.17 -24.28
N LYS A 288 -6.56 -7.26 -23.87
CA LYS A 288 -5.91 -8.53 -23.46
C LYS A 288 -5.08 -9.18 -24.58
N SER A 289 -5.36 -8.87 -25.84
CA SER A 289 -4.59 -9.33 -26.99
C SER A 289 -3.23 -8.64 -27.13
N ILE A 290 -3.01 -7.53 -26.41
CA ILE A 290 -1.82 -6.69 -26.50
C ILE A 290 -1.07 -6.65 -25.17
N CYS A 291 -1.79 -6.46 -24.07
CA CYS A 291 -1.21 -6.25 -22.75
C CYS A 291 -1.49 -7.39 -21.79
N ASN A 292 -0.52 -7.65 -20.91
CA ASN A 292 -0.62 -8.53 -19.77
C ASN A 292 -0.35 -7.74 -18.48
N CYS A 293 -1.23 -7.87 -17.50
CA CYS A 293 -1.14 -7.20 -16.20
C CYS A 293 -1.06 -8.26 -15.11
N PRO A 294 0.12 -8.80 -14.82
CA PRO A 294 0.23 -9.88 -13.86
C PRO A 294 -0.18 -9.42 -12.46
N THR A 295 -0.89 -10.29 -11.75
CA THR A 295 -1.28 -10.08 -10.35
C THR A 295 -0.52 -11.01 -9.40
N THR A 296 0.14 -12.04 -9.92
CA THR A 296 0.93 -13.03 -9.20
C THR A 296 2.15 -13.44 -10.02
N CYS A 297 3.23 -13.84 -9.34
CA CYS A 297 4.45 -14.34 -9.94
C CYS A 297 5.04 -15.46 -9.09
N GLU A 298 5.53 -16.51 -9.74
CA GLU A 298 6.09 -17.71 -9.09
C GLU A 298 7.49 -17.98 -9.63
N ALA A 299 8.35 -18.51 -8.77
CA ALA A 299 9.66 -19.00 -9.17
C ALA A 299 9.55 -20.29 -9.97
N ILE A 300 10.35 -20.41 -11.02
CA ILE A 300 10.41 -21.58 -11.91
C ILE A 300 11.83 -22.15 -11.98
N GLY A 301 11.94 -23.39 -12.46
CA GLY A 301 13.23 -24.07 -12.59
C GLY A 301 13.81 -24.46 -11.23
N GLU A 302 15.10 -24.16 -11.01
CA GLU A 302 15.84 -24.53 -9.79
C GLU A 302 15.28 -23.91 -8.51
N TYR A 303 14.65 -22.74 -8.62
CA TYR A 303 14.09 -21.99 -7.48
C TYR A 303 12.63 -22.34 -7.17
N ALA A 304 11.99 -23.19 -7.98
CA ALA A 304 10.60 -23.55 -7.78
C ALA A 304 10.40 -24.28 -6.43
N GLY A 305 9.45 -23.78 -5.63
CA GLY A 305 9.13 -24.34 -4.30
C GLY A 305 10.14 -24.00 -3.20
N GLN A 306 11.19 -23.22 -3.49
CA GLN A 306 12.09 -22.71 -2.45
C GLN A 306 11.40 -21.60 -1.64
N LYS A 307 11.57 -21.64 -0.32
CA LYS A 307 10.99 -20.63 0.59
C LYS A 307 11.51 -19.24 0.23
N GLY A 308 10.61 -18.28 0.01
CA GLY A 308 10.95 -16.89 -0.34
C GLY A 308 11.18 -16.62 -1.83
N ALA A 309 11.21 -17.65 -2.68
CA ALA A 309 11.52 -17.48 -4.10
C ALA A 309 10.37 -16.82 -4.88
N ASP A 310 9.11 -17.19 -4.60
CA ASP A 310 7.95 -16.54 -5.23
C ASP A 310 7.81 -15.09 -4.77
N GLU A 311 8.08 -14.82 -3.48
CA GLU A 311 8.09 -13.49 -2.89
C GLU A 311 9.10 -12.60 -3.62
N HIS A 312 10.32 -13.13 -3.85
CA HIS A 312 11.32 -12.44 -4.66
C HIS A 312 10.80 -12.18 -6.08
N CYS A 313 10.15 -13.15 -6.73
CA CYS A 313 9.56 -12.94 -8.04
C CYS A 313 8.48 -11.86 -8.04
N MET A 314 7.58 -11.84 -7.05
CA MET A 314 6.57 -10.80 -6.92
C MET A 314 7.22 -9.41 -6.74
N ASP A 315 8.20 -9.30 -5.85
CA ASP A 315 8.92 -8.05 -5.56
C ASP A 315 9.74 -7.52 -6.75
N GLN A 316 10.20 -8.39 -7.64
CA GLN A 316 10.95 -7.97 -8.81
C GLN A 316 10.09 -7.77 -10.06
N CYS A 317 8.98 -8.50 -10.18
CA CYS A 317 8.16 -8.50 -11.39
C CYS A 317 6.91 -7.62 -11.27
N ILE A 318 6.28 -7.52 -10.09
CA ILE A 318 5.05 -6.74 -9.86
C ILE A 318 5.40 -5.35 -9.27
N VAL A 319 6.37 -4.69 -9.92
CA VAL A 319 6.85 -3.35 -9.55
C VAL A 319 7.05 -2.53 -10.81
N TYR A 320 7.16 -1.21 -10.67
CA TYR A 320 7.38 -0.31 -11.81
C TYR A 320 8.67 0.51 -11.66
N PRO A 321 9.59 0.49 -12.65
CA PRO A 321 9.60 -0.43 -13.80
C PRO A 321 9.90 -1.88 -13.35
N PRO A 322 9.34 -2.89 -14.04
CA PRO A 322 9.53 -4.28 -13.67
C PRO A 322 10.98 -4.71 -13.93
N LYS A 323 11.55 -5.48 -12.99
CA LYS A 323 12.91 -6.05 -13.04
C LYS A 323 12.87 -7.58 -13.00
N CYS A 324 11.89 -8.15 -13.71
CA CYS A 324 11.53 -9.56 -13.60
C CYS A 324 12.66 -10.50 -14.09
N PRO A 325 13.24 -11.35 -13.22
CA PRO A 325 14.22 -12.34 -13.61
C PRO A 325 13.64 -13.42 -14.52
N SER A 326 14.47 -14.06 -15.35
CA SER A 326 14.03 -15.19 -16.20
C SER A 326 13.63 -16.43 -15.41
N SER A 327 14.00 -16.50 -14.13
CA SER A 327 13.57 -17.54 -13.18
C SER A 327 12.18 -17.30 -12.61
N CYS A 328 11.45 -16.28 -13.06
CA CYS A 328 10.12 -15.94 -12.59
C CYS A 328 9.09 -16.04 -13.71
N ARG A 329 7.90 -16.55 -13.39
CA ARG A 329 6.75 -16.60 -14.31
C ARG A 329 5.55 -15.92 -13.69
N CYS A 330 4.98 -14.96 -14.41
CA CYS A 330 3.89 -14.13 -13.92
C CYS A 330 2.59 -14.36 -14.69
N ARG A 331 1.45 -14.29 -13.98
CA ARG A 331 0.11 -14.48 -14.54
C ARG A 331 -0.91 -13.55 -13.88
N ASP A 332 -2.05 -13.40 -14.54
CA ASP A 332 -3.23 -12.72 -14.01
C ASP A 332 -4.17 -13.77 -13.42
N GLU A 333 -4.38 -13.73 -12.10
CA GLU A 333 -5.24 -14.67 -11.35
C GLU A 333 -6.74 -14.40 -11.54
N GLY A 334 -7.13 -13.29 -12.21
CA GLY A 334 -8.51 -13.03 -12.63
C GLY A 334 -9.03 -13.94 -13.74
N LYS A 335 -8.37 -15.07 -13.99
CA LYS A 335 -8.69 -16.10 -14.98
C LYS A 335 -8.84 -17.46 -14.28
N SER A 336 -10.04 -17.73 -13.77
CA SER A 336 -10.57 -19.10 -13.68
C SER A 336 -11.65 -19.26 -14.73
#